data_AF-A0A1S2LMV6-F1
#
_entry.id   AF-A0A1S2LMV6-F1
#
_cell.length_a   1.000
_cell.length_b   1.000
_cell.length_c   1.000
_cell.angle_alpha   90.00
_cell.angle_beta   90.00
_cell.angle_gamma   90.00
#
_symmetry.space_group_name_H-M   'P 1'
#
loop_
_entity.id
_entity.type
_entity.pdbx_description
1 polymer ?
#
loop_
_entity_poly.entity_id
_entity_poly.type
_entity_poly.pdbx_seq_one_letter_code
_entity_poly.pdbx_strand_id
1 'polypeptide(L)'
;MTKDYVDFIRYSTWKEFENSGQFPGPIPRIFEMIDDDMILTTQDISELLDVSGETVRRWCRQNKLRIVAPIGQFRVLGEDLKEFVYQWYRKDLVKKANQF
;
A
#
# COMPACT_ATOMS: atom_id res chain seq x y z
N MET A 1 -4.71 -17.51 15.65
CA MET A 1 -5.54 -16.27 15.55
C MET A 1 -6.97 -16.59 15.09
N THR A 2 -7.99 -15.77 15.36
CA THR A 2 -9.40 -16.09 15.01
C THR A 2 -9.74 -15.77 13.55
N LYS A 3 -10.78 -16.43 12.99
CA LYS A 3 -11.34 -16.14 11.66
C LYS A 3 -11.65 -14.65 11.45
N ASP A 4 -12.07 -14.00 12.53
CA ASP A 4 -12.38 -12.58 12.62
C ASP A 4 -11.18 -11.67 12.25
N TYR A 5 -9.98 -11.98 12.75
CA TYR A 5 -8.78 -11.21 12.44
C TYR A 5 -8.31 -11.37 10.98
N VAL A 6 -8.44 -12.57 10.42
CA VAL A 6 -8.14 -12.80 9.00
C VAL A 6 -9.12 -12.04 8.11
N ASP A 7 -10.40 -11.98 8.51
CA ASP A 7 -11.43 -11.20 7.85
C ASP A 7 -11.10 -9.70 7.91
N PHE A 8 -10.72 -9.21 9.10
CA PHE A 8 -10.26 -7.85 9.31
C PHE A 8 -9.11 -7.47 8.35
N ILE A 9 -8.04 -8.27 8.23
CA ILE A 9 -6.96 -7.98 7.27
C ILE A 9 -7.48 -7.93 5.81
N ARG A 10 -8.44 -8.78 5.47
CA ARG A 10 -8.97 -8.88 4.10
C ARG A 10 -9.86 -7.73 3.70
N TYR A 11 -10.47 -7.04 4.65
CA TYR A 11 -11.49 -6.02 4.36
C TYR A 11 -11.15 -4.63 4.92
N SER A 12 -10.14 -4.52 5.79
CA SER A 12 -9.61 -3.23 6.27
C SER A 12 -8.88 -2.44 5.19
N THR A 13 -8.86 -1.14 5.35
CA THR A 13 -7.87 -0.23 4.74
C THR A 13 -6.51 -0.37 5.42
N TRP A 14 -5.47 0.17 4.80
CA TRP A 14 -4.15 0.26 5.44
C TRP A 14 -4.24 1.03 6.77
N LYS A 15 -4.95 2.15 6.79
CA LYS A 15 -5.09 3.01 7.97
C LYS A 15 -5.77 2.32 9.14
N GLU A 16 -6.84 1.56 8.88
CA GLU A 16 -7.49 0.76 9.92
C GLU A 16 -6.56 -0.34 10.46
N PHE A 17 -5.84 -1.01 9.57
CA PHE A 17 -4.89 -2.05 9.94
C PHE A 17 -3.73 -1.50 10.77
N GLU A 18 -3.12 -0.40 10.35
CA GLU A 18 -2.06 0.30 11.07
C GLU A 18 -2.52 0.73 12.48
N ASN A 19 -3.69 1.37 12.57
CA ASN A 19 -4.26 1.83 13.84
C ASN A 19 -4.61 0.69 14.81
N SER A 20 -4.84 -0.53 14.30
CA SER A 20 -5.09 -1.69 15.17
C SER A 20 -3.88 -2.04 16.04
N GLY A 21 -2.66 -1.69 15.59
CA GLY A 21 -1.39 -2.06 16.23
C GLY A 21 -1.12 -3.56 16.31
N GLN A 22 -2.00 -4.40 15.73
CA GLN A 22 -1.91 -5.84 15.77
C GLN A 22 -1.43 -6.35 14.43
N PHE A 23 -0.13 -6.64 14.33
CA PHE A 23 0.49 -7.16 13.12
C PHE A 23 0.76 -8.67 13.25
N PRO A 24 0.51 -9.49 12.22
CA PRO A 24 0.78 -10.92 12.26
C PRO A 24 2.28 -11.25 12.12
N GLY A 25 3.14 -10.23 12.04
CA GLY A 25 4.58 -10.30 11.85
C GLY A 25 5.14 -8.92 11.51
N PRO A 26 6.46 -8.81 11.26
CA PRO A 26 7.07 -7.56 10.86
C PRO A 26 6.48 -7.05 9.54
N ILE A 27 6.13 -5.77 9.50
CA ILE A 27 5.65 -5.09 8.31
C ILE A 27 6.85 -4.81 7.40
N PRO A 28 6.70 -4.89 6.06
CA PRO A 28 7.73 -4.45 5.14
C PRO A 28 8.18 -3.01 5.39
N ARG A 29 9.50 -2.76 5.37
CA ARG A 29 10.09 -1.44 5.63
C ARG A 29 9.56 -0.30 4.75
N ILE A 30 9.06 -0.62 3.56
CA ILE A 30 8.49 0.37 2.64
C ILE A 30 7.37 1.20 3.28
N PHE A 31 6.58 0.62 4.19
CA PHE A 31 5.52 1.34 4.89
C PHE A 31 6.06 2.40 5.87
N GLU A 32 7.26 2.21 6.41
CA GLU A 32 7.95 3.17 7.28
C GLU A 32 8.65 4.28 6.46
N MET A 33 8.96 4.02 5.19
CA MET A 33 9.66 4.96 4.31
C MET A 33 8.73 5.99 3.66
N ILE A 34 7.41 5.77 3.71
CA ILE A 34 6.40 6.62 3.10
C ILE A 34 5.67 7.35 4.24
N ASP A 35 5.74 8.68 4.26
CA ASP A 35 4.90 9.49 5.13
C ASP A 35 3.52 9.71 4.46
N ASP A 36 2.44 9.76 5.23
CA ASP A 36 1.08 9.83 4.68
C ASP A 36 0.82 11.12 3.91
N ASP A 37 1.41 12.25 4.33
CA ASP A 37 1.27 13.56 3.69
C ASP A 37 2.28 13.76 2.53
N MET A 38 3.15 12.78 2.28
CA MET A 38 4.15 12.86 1.22
C MET A 38 3.50 12.85 -0.17
N ILE A 39 3.93 13.77 -1.05
CA ILE A 39 3.50 13.78 -2.45
C ILE A 39 4.60 13.16 -3.33
N LEU A 40 4.29 12.00 -3.89
CA LEU A 40 5.19 11.19 -4.68
C LEU A 40 4.92 11.33 -6.18
N THR A 41 5.99 11.40 -6.97
CA THR A 41 5.93 11.26 -8.43
C THR A 41 5.96 9.81 -8.85
N THR A 42 5.64 9.53 -10.12
CA THR A 42 5.82 8.17 -10.66
C THR A 42 7.27 7.67 -10.61
N GLN A 43 8.24 8.59 -10.57
CA GLN A 43 9.66 8.26 -10.48
C GLN A 43 10.03 7.84 -9.06
N ASP A 44 9.61 8.60 -8.04
CA ASP A 44 9.82 8.23 -6.63
C ASP A 44 9.23 6.85 -6.34
N ILE A 45 8.00 6.59 -6.81
CA ILE A 45 7.31 5.30 -6.64
C ILE A 45 8.05 4.17 -7.36
N SER A 46 8.61 4.45 -8.54
CA SER A 46 9.37 3.47 -9.32
C SER A 46 10.63 3.01 -8.58
N GLU A 47 11.33 3.94 -7.92
CA GLU A 47 12.52 3.67 -7.13
C GLU A 47 12.18 2.99 -5.81
N LEU A 48 11.11 3.43 -5.14
CA LEU A 48 10.64 2.87 -3.88
C LEU A 48 10.18 1.41 -3.99
N LEU A 49 9.51 1.06 -5.09
CA LEU A 49 8.94 -0.27 -5.32
C LEU A 49 9.80 -1.15 -6.25
N ASP A 50 10.92 -0.65 -6.75
CA ASP A 50 11.78 -1.32 -7.73
C ASP A 50 10.98 -1.82 -8.96
N VAL A 51 10.18 -0.93 -9.56
CA VAL A 51 9.39 -1.22 -10.76
C VAL A 51 9.64 -0.17 -11.83
N SER A 52 9.36 -0.49 -13.10
CA SER A 52 9.51 0.52 -14.15
C SER A 52 8.55 1.71 -13.96
N GLY A 53 9.01 2.92 -14.26
CA GLY A 53 8.13 4.11 -14.25
C GLY A 53 6.93 3.97 -15.20
N GLU A 54 7.07 3.17 -16.27
CA GLU A 54 5.97 2.86 -17.19
C GLU A 54 4.87 2.01 -16.53
N THR A 55 5.28 1.04 -15.68
CA THR A 55 4.37 0.27 -14.83
C THR A 55 3.58 1.18 -13.90
N VAL A 56 4.24 2.11 -13.21
CA VAL A 56 3.57 3.06 -12.30
C VAL A 56 2.58 3.95 -13.06
N ARG A 57 2.98 4.50 -14.20
CA ARG A 57 2.09 5.30 -15.07
C ARG A 57 0.87 4.49 -15.53
N ARG A 58 1.06 3.20 -15.83
CA ARG A 58 -0.04 2.30 -16.19
C ARG A 58 -1.02 2.12 -15.03
N TRP A 59 -0.53 1.96 -13.80
CA TRP A 59 -1.40 1.88 -12.61
C TRP A 59 -2.22 3.15 -12.40
N CYS A 60 -1.59 4.32 -12.57
CA CYS A 60 -2.27 5.62 -12.50
C CYS A 60 -3.37 5.74 -13.57
N ARG A 61 -3.04 5.43 -14.84
CA ARG A 61 -4.00 5.48 -15.96
C ARG A 61 -5.18 4.51 -15.82
N GLN A 62 -4.95 3.37 -15.17
CA GLN A 62 -5.97 2.36 -14.91
C GLN A 62 -6.79 2.63 -13.64
N ASN A 63 -6.57 3.76 -12.94
CA ASN A 63 -7.16 4.07 -11.64
C ASN A 63 -6.90 3.00 -10.57
N LYS A 64 -5.83 2.22 -10.71
CA LYS A 64 -5.41 1.25 -9.68
C LYS A 64 -4.66 1.93 -8.54
N LEU A 65 -3.91 2.97 -8.88
CA LEU A 65 -3.25 3.85 -7.94
C LEU A 65 -3.94 5.21 -8.02
N ARG A 66 -4.47 5.69 -6.89
CA ARG A 66 -5.17 6.95 -6.83
C ARG A 66 -4.19 8.10 -7.03
N ILE A 67 -4.62 9.11 -7.78
CA ILE A 67 -3.82 10.29 -8.10
C ILE A 67 -4.52 11.52 -7.53
N VAL A 68 -3.74 12.47 -6.99
CA VAL A 68 -4.24 13.75 -6.48
C VAL A 68 -4.20 14.85 -7.55
N ALA A 69 -3.36 14.68 -8.58
CA ALA A 69 -3.26 15.60 -9.72
C ALA A 69 -3.33 14.81 -11.05
N PRO A 70 -4.48 14.80 -11.73
CA PRO A 70 -4.63 14.10 -13.02
C PRO A 70 -4.11 14.90 -14.22
N ILE A 71 -3.94 16.22 -14.08
CA ILE A 71 -3.49 17.10 -15.17
C ILE A 71 -1.98 17.35 -15.01
N GLY A 72 -1.22 17.06 -16.06
CA GLY A 72 0.24 17.23 -16.08
C GLY A 72 0.97 15.97 -15.61
N GLN A 73 1.81 16.11 -14.59
CA GLN A 73 2.55 14.98 -14.02
C GLN A 73 1.70 14.27 -12.95
N PHE A 74 1.62 12.94 -13.02
CA PHE A 74 0.95 12.15 -12.00
C PHE A 74 1.61 12.38 -10.63
N ARG A 75 0.76 12.70 -9.65
CA ARG A 75 1.11 12.84 -8.23
C ARG A 75 0.23 11.92 -7.41
N VAL A 76 0.85 11.24 -6.45
CA VAL A 76 0.21 10.25 -5.57
C VAL A 76 0.51 10.65 -4.13
N LEU A 77 -0.50 10.61 -3.27
CA LEU A 77 -0.32 10.84 -1.84
C LEU A 77 0.26 9.59 -1.18
N GLY A 78 1.10 9.76 -0.16
CA GLY A 78 1.72 8.65 0.56
C GLY A 78 0.69 7.69 1.14
N GLU A 79 -0.39 8.21 1.73
CA GLU A 79 -1.52 7.41 2.23
C GLU A 79 -2.11 6.50 1.13
N ASP A 80 -2.33 7.05 -0.08
CA ASP A 80 -2.87 6.29 -1.21
C ASP A 80 -1.89 5.23 -1.72
N LEU A 81 -0.58 5.52 -1.68
CA LEU A 81 0.44 4.53 -2.04
C LEU A 81 0.51 3.41 -1.00
N LYS A 82 0.47 3.73 0.30
CA LYS A 82 0.44 2.71 1.37
C LYS A 82 -0.77 1.81 1.23
N GLU A 83 -1.95 2.37 0.95
CA GLU A 83 -3.16 1.59 0.68
C GLU A 83 -2.95 0.63 -0.50
N PHE A 84 -2.44 1.14 -1.63
CA PHE A 84 -2.17 0.32 -2.81
C PHE A 84 -1.18 -0.82 -2.50
N VAL A 85 -0.10 -0.53 -1.79
CA VAL A 85 0.93 -1.50 -1.41
C VAL A 85 0.35 -2.52 -0.42
N TYR A 86 -0.48 -2.09 0.52
CA TYR A 86 -1.17 -2.98 1.46
C TYR A 86 -2.05 -4.00 0.73
N GLN A 87 -2.80 -3.59 -0.28
CA GLN A 87 -3.57 -4.51 -1.13
C GLN A 87 -2.68 -5.59 -1.77
N TRP A 88 -1.45 -5.23 -2.16
CA TRP A 88 -0.48 -6.17 -2.74
C TRP A 88 0.01 -7.19 -1.71
N TYR A 89 0.35 -6.74 -0.49
CA TYR A 89 0.87 -7.59 0.59
C TYR A 89 -0.21 -8.34 1.39
N ARG A 90 -1.49 -8.00 1.22
CA ARG A 90 -2.62 -8.59 1.96
C ARG A 90 -2.61 -10.12 1.97
N LYS A 91 -2.29 -10.76 0.84
CA LYS A 91 -2.21 -12.23 0.76
C LYS A 91 -1.10 -12.81 1.64
N ASP A 92 0.04 -12.15 1.73
CA ASP A 92 1.16 -12.56 2.57
C ASP A 92 0.85 -12.37 4.05
N LEU A 93 0.24 -11.22 4.40
CA LEU A 93 -0.21 -10.94 5.77
C LEU A 93 -1.26 -11.95 6.24
N VAL A 94 -2.22 -12.32 5.39
CA VAL A 94 -3.20 -13.37 5.67
C VAL A 94 -2.51 -14.72 5.88
N LYS A 95 -1.52 -15.08 5.06
CA LYS A 95 -0.77 -16.33 5.24
C LYS A 95 -0.06 -16.35 6.58
N LYS A 96 0.64 -15.27 6.94
CA LYS A 96 1.30 -15.12 8.24
C LYS A 96 0.31 -15.25 9.39
N ALA A 97 -0.84 -14.58 9.31
CA ALA A 97 -1.90 -14.66 10.32
C ALA A 97 -2.49 -16.07 10.51
N ASN A 98 -2.43 -16.94 9.50
CA ASN A 98 -2.89 -18.34 9.59
C ASN A 98 -1.81 -19.30 10.12
N GLN A 99 -0.55 -18.89 10.21
CA GLN A 99 0.55 -19.73 10.71
C GLN A 99 0.73 -19.64 12.24
N PHE A 100 -0.08 -18.81 12.92
CA PHE A 100 -0.14 -18.62 14.37
C PHE A 100 -1.55 -18.86 14.92
#